data_AF-A0A420BGX6-F1
#
_entry.id   AF-A0A420BGX6-F1
#
_cell.length_a   1.000
_cell.length_b   1.000
_cell.length_c   1.000
_cell.angle_alpha   90.00
_cell.angle_beta   90.00
_cell.angle_gamma   90.00
#
_symmetry.space_group_name_H-M   'P 1'
#
loop_
_entity.id
_entity.type
_entity.pdbx_description
1 polymer ?
#
loop_
_entity_poly.entity_id
_entity_poly.type
_entity_poly.pdbx_seq_one_letter_code
_entity_poly.pdbx_strand_id
1 'polypeptide(L)'
;MKLIVKIFQIGIVILLLLGYKNSSWAKAITKLAAADSLIVLHFQTKDSLVYSQDYFDNILRIHPEFVFEETLNPTLSYQLQHDIEFNSEAGKDNYCMLYSYFLMNVNGQQRYAAQRKILFRLFSKVNELFAFIEQGGTYFGHQQKRLLAEVEYAIYLMPKDKSELRKTYDINKQKQLYI
;
A
#
# COMPACT_ATOMS: atom_id res chain seq x y z
N MET A 1 -44.83 8.89 -12.80
CA MET A 1 -43.46 8.89 -12.22
C MET A 1 -42.43 9.75 -12.97
N LYS A 2 -42.50 9.93 -14.30
CA LYS A 2 -41.50 10.73 -15.07
C LYS A 2 -41.63 12.26 -14.94
N LEU A 3 -42.76 12.78 -14.43
CA LEU A 3 -42.98 14.22 -14.29
C LEU A 3 -42.34 14.80 -13.01
N ILE A 4 -42.37 14.03 -11.90
CA ILE A 4 -41.84 14.44 -10.60
C ILE A 4 -40.30 14.55 -10.64
N VAL A 5 -39.64 13.66 -11.38
CA VAL A 5 -38.17 13.67 -11.56
C VAL A 5 -37.70 14.90 -12.35
N LYS A 6 -38.48 15.34 -13.36
CA LYS A 6 -38.14 16.54 -14.15
C LYS A 6 -38.33 17.83 -13.33
N ILE A 7 -39.33 17.91 -12.46
CA ILE A 7 -39.53 19.06 -11.56
C ILE A 7 -38.38 19.18 -10.56
N PHE A 8 -37.85 18.05 -10.06
CA PHE A 8 -36.70 18.04 -9.15
C PHE A 8 -35.40 18.50 -9.82
N GLN A 9 -35.14 18.09 -11.07
CA GLN A 9 -33.96 18.52 -11.82
C GLN A 9 -34.00 20.01 -12.19
N ILE A 10 -35.19 20.56 -12.49
CA ILE A 10 -35.37 21.98 -12.76
C ILE A 10 -35.16 22.81 -11.47
N GLY A 11 -35.63 22.31 -10.31
CA GLY A 11 -35.40 22.95 -9.02
C GLY A 11 -33.92 23.07 -8.63
N ILE A 12 -33.11 22.05 -8.94
CA ILE A 12 -31.66 22.05 -8.67
C ILE A 12 -30.92 23.07 -9.55
N VAL A 13 -31.30 23.20 -10.82
CA VAL A 13 -30.68 24.19 -11.73
C VAL A 13 -31.07 25.62 -11.32
N ILE A 14 -32.30 25.85 -10.86
CA ILE A 14 -32.75 27.15 -10.35
C ILE A 14 -32.02 27.52 -9.04
N LEU A 15 -31.76 26.55 -8.16
CA LEU A 15 -30.96 26.74 -6.94
C LEU A 15 -29.48 27.03 -7.22
N LEU A 16 -28.91 26.43 -8.27
CA LEU A 16 -27.54 26.73 -8.72
C LEU A 16 -27.42 28.12 -9.36
N LEU A 17 -28.48 28.60 -10.02
CA LEU A 17 -28.52 29.93 -10.65
C LEU A 17 -28.81 31.08 -9.66
N LEU A 18 -29.41 30.81 -8.50
CA LEU A 18 -29.86 31.86 -7.56
C LEU A 18 -29.04 32.00 -6.27
N GLY A 19 -28.00 31.18 -6.02
CA GLY A 19 -27.53 31.00 -4.64
C GLY A 19 -26.04 30.87 -4.38
N TYR A 20 -25.17 31.62 -5.06
CA TYR A 20 -23.82 31.86 -4.54
C TYR A 20 -23.91 32.80 -3.32
N LYS A 21 -24.01 32.20 -2.12
CA LYS A 21 -23.55 32.70 -0.80
C LYS A 21 -24.39 32.08 0.32
N ASN A 22 -24.09 30.82 0.65
CA ASN A 22 -24.26 30.39 2.03
C ASN A 22 -23.21 29.30 2.35
N SER A 23 -22.09 29.74 2.93
CA SER A 23 -20.91 28.92 3.22
C SER A 23 -21.19 27.74 4.17
N SER A 24 -22.31 27.79 4.89
CA SER A 24 -22.83 26.71 5.73
C SER A 24 -23.28 25.50 4.91
N TRP A 25 -24.03 25.71 3.83
CA TRP A 25 -24.55 24.62 3.00
C TRP A 25 -23.48 24.07 2.05
N ALA A 26 -22.59 24.93 1.55
CA ALA A 26 -21.40 24.47 0.83
C ALA A 26 -20.49 23.63 1.74
N LYS A 27 -20.31 24.02 3.01
CA LYS A 27 -19.63 23.21 4.05
C LYS A 27 -20.40 21.94 4.39
N ALA A 28 -21.73 21.96 4.44
CA ALA A 28 -22.54 20.77 4.70
C ALA A 28 -22.49 19.79 3.52
N ILE A 29 -22.47 20.27 2.28
CA ILE A 29 -22.31 19.46 1.07
C ILE A 29 -20.87 18.94 0.95
N THR A 30 -19.84 19.72 1.29
CA THR A 30 -18.45 19.19 1.38
C THR A 30 -18.27 18.24 2.56
N LYS A 31 -18.99 18.42 3.66
CA LYS A 31 -18.99 17.50 4.82
C LYS A 31 -19.83 16.24 4.56
N LEU A 32 -20.87 16.32 3.72
CA LEU A 32 -21.66 15.18 3.26
C LEU A 32 -20.95 14.43 2.11
N ALA A 33 -20.16 15.11 1.28
CA ALA A 33 -19.28 14.50 0.29
C ALA A 33 -17.99 13.91 0.92
N ALA A 34 -17.59 14.39 2.10
CA ALA A 34 -16.52 13.80 2.92
C ALA A 34 -17.01 12.60 3.77
N ALA A 35 -18.28 12.18 3.62
CA ALA A 35 -18.92 11.16 4.43
C ALA A 35 -19.09 9.80 3.73
N ASP A 36 -18.42 9.59 2.60
CA ASP A 36 -17.91 8.25 2.25
C ASP A 36 -16.46 8.24 2.75
N SER A 37 -16.25 7.80 3.98
CA SER A 37 -14.96 7.87 4.68
C SER A 37 -13.83 7.28 3.83
N LEU A 38 -12.99 8.12 3.21
CA LEU A 38 -11.88 7.66 2.38
C LEU A 38 -10.66 7.34 3.25
N ILE A 39 -10.03 6.19 3.00
CA ILE A 39 -8.77 5.77 3.60
C ILE A 39 -7.67 6.00 2.56
N VAL A 40 -6.68 6.82 2.91
CA VAL A 40 -5.50 7.09 2.08
C VAL A 40 -4.28 6.44 2.70
N LEU A 41 -3.65 5.53 1.95
CA LEU A 41 -2.45 4.82 2.35
C LEU A 41 -1.24 5.42 1.66
N HIS A 42 -0.32 5.99 2.43
CA HIS A 42 0.93 6.56 1.93
C HIS A 42 2.07 5.58 2.09
N PHE A 43 2.87 5.45 1.04
CA PHE A 43 4.02 4.55 1.01
C PHE A 43 5.33 5.32 0.84
N GLN A 44 6.46 4.64 0.99
CA GLN A 44 7.79 5.25 0.80
C GLN A 44 8.11 5.54 -0.67
N THR A 45 7.16 5.28 -1.58
CA THR A 45 7.22 5.65 -3.00
C THR A 45 6.46 6.96 -3.24
N LYS A 46 6.32 7.38 -4.50
CA LYS A 46 5.46 8.52 -4.87
C LYS A 46 3.98 8.12 -5.00
N ASP A 47 3.64 6.89 -4.61
CA ASP A 47 2.30 6.33 -4.78
C ASP A 47 1.50 6.37 -3.48
N SER A 48 0.19 6.36 -3.65
CA SER A 48 -0.79 6.19 -2.57
C SER A 48 -1.96 5.36 -3.08
N LEU A 49 -2.55 4.59 -2.18
CA LEU A 49 -3.83 3.92 -2.46
C LEU A 49 -4.94 4.67 -1.74
N VAL A 50 -6.08 4.80 -2.39
CA VAL A 50 -7.26 5.47 -1.84
C VAL A 50 -8.43 4.52 -1.96
N TYR A 51 -9.07 4.24 -0.84
CA TYR A 51 -10.21 3.34 -0.75
C TYR A 51 -11.37 4.04 -0.03
N SER A 52 -12.61 3.68 -0.36
CA SER A 52 -13.71 3.92 0.58
C SER A 52 -13.56 2.98 1.77
N GLN A 53 -14.09 3.39 2.93
CA GLN A 53 -14.11 2.57 4.13
C GLN A 53 -14.76 1.21 3.87
N ASP A 54 -15.94 1.19 3.26
CA ASP A 54 -16.67 -0.05 2.93
C ASP A 54 -15.84 -0.99 2.06
N TYR A 55 -15.07 -0.44 1.11
CA TYR A 55 -14.22 -1.24 0.26
C TYR A 55 -13.00 -1.78 1.00
N PHE A 56 -12.38 -0.96 1.84
CA PHE A 56 -11.24 -1.35 2.66
C PHE A 56 -11.62 -2.46 3.66
N ASP A 57 -12.79 -2.34 4.29
CA ASP A 57 -13.34 -3.36 5.18
C ASP A 57 -13.68 -4.65 4.40
N ASN A 58 -14.17 -4.52 3.16
CA ASN A 58 -14.39 -5.66 2.29
C ASN A 58 -13.09 -6.37 1.90
N ILE A 59 -12.01 -5.62 1.62
CA ILE A 59 -10.67 -6.22 1.40
C ILE A 59 -10.29 -7.07 2.60
N LEU A 60 -10.38 -6.55 3.82
CA LEU A 60 -10.03 -7.31 5.03
C LEU A 60 -10.87 -8.58 5.23
N ARG A 61 -12.14 -8.55 4.79
CA ARG A 61 -13.05 -9.70 4.86
C ARG A 61 -12.69 -10.78 3.85
N ILE A 62 -12.26 -10.40 2.65
CA ILE A 62 -11.93 -11.34 1.56
C ILE A 62 -10.48 -11.83 1.66
N HIS A 63 -9.60 -11.00 2.21
CA HIS A 63 -8.17 -11.24 2.37
C HIS A 63 -7.76 -11.34 3.84
N PRO A 64 -8.18 -12.40 4.56
CA PRO A 64 -7.83 -12.58 5.95
C PRO A 64 -6.31 -12.74 6.17
N GLU A 65 -5.54 -13.05 5.12
CA GLU A 65 -4.07 -13.10 5.17
C GLU A 65 -3.42 -11.77 5.55
N PHE A 66 -4.13 -10.64 5.42
CA PHE A 66 -3.66 -9.34 5.92
C PHE A 66 -3.80 -9.19 7.45
N VAL A 67 -4.57 -10.06 8.10
CA VAL A 67 -4.71 -10.13 9.55
C VAL A 67 -3.68 -11.16 10.05
N PHE A 68 -2.41 -10.74 10.07
CA PHE A 68 -1.27 -11.63 10.33
C PHE A 68 -1.25 -12.20 11.75
N GLU A 69 -1.74 -13.43 11.93
CA GLU A 69 -1.41 -14.28 13.10
C GLU A 69 -0.01 -14.88 12.96
N GLU A 70 0.25 -15.45 11.78
CA GLU A 70 1.57 -15.79 11.24
C GLU A 70 1.64 -15.25 9.80
N THR A 71 2.81 -14.83 9.34
CA THR A 71 2.98 -14.19 8.03
C THR A 71 3.87 -15.03 7.12
N LEU A 72 3.48 -15.14 5.86
CA LEU A 72 4.26 -15.82 4.82
C LEU A 72 5.20 -14.82 4.12
N ASN A 73 6.12 -15.30 3.29
CA ASN A 73 6.79 -14.38 2.37
C ASN A 73 5.76 -13.73 1.43
N PRO A 74 5.86 -12.42 1.09
CA PRO A 74 4.88 -11.72 0.26
C PRO A 74 4.63 -12.36 -1.10
N THR A 75 5.66 -12.90 -1.74
CA THR A 75 5.54 -13.58 -3.04
C THR A 75 4.70 -14.84 -2.92
N LEU A 76 4.94 -15.64 -1.88
CA LEU A 76 4.14 -16.85 -1.62
C LEU A 76 2.70 -16.50 -1.25
N SER A 77 2.52 -15.49 -0.38
CA SER A 77 1.21 -15.00 0.02
C SER A 77 0.39 -14.55 -1.21
N TYR A 78 0.99 -13.79 -2.12
CA TYR A 78 0.35 -13.38 -3.38
C TYR A 78 0.03 -14.56 -4.33
N GLN A 79 0.86 -15.61 -4.33
CA GLN A 79 0.60 -16.80 -5.16
C GLN A 79 -0.55 -17.65 -4.62
N LEU A 80 -0.80 -17.58 -3.31
CA LEU A 80 -1.85 -18.33 -2.63
C LEU A 80 -3.18 -17.58 -2.55
N GLN A 81 -3.17 -16.25 -2.71
CA GLN A 81 -4.41 -15.52 -2.94
C GLN A 81 -4.94 -15.81 -4.35
N HIS A 82 -6.26 -15.89 -4.49
CA HIS A 82 -6.93 -16.25 -5.75
C HIS A 82 -7.94 -15.17 -6.18
N ASP A 83 -7.80 -13.95 -5.68
CA ASP A 83 -8.71 -12.86 -6.01
C ASP A 83 -8.44 -12.33 -7.42
N ILE A 84 -9.52 -12.19 -8.18
CA ILE A 84 -9.51 -11.69 -9.55
C ILE A 84 -8.97 -10.26 -9.61
N GLU A 85 -9.22 -9.45 -8.58
CA GLU A 85 -8.79 -8.06 -8.49
C GLU A 85 -7.26 -7.92 -8.57
N PHE A 86 -6.53 -8.86 -7.95
CA PHE A 86 -5.07 -8.78 -7.87
C PHE A 86 -4.34 -9.48 -9.01
N ASN A 87 -5.03 -10.11 -9.95
CA ASN A 87 -4.42 -10.92 -11.02
C ASN A 87 -3.69 -10.11 -12.12
N SER A 88 -3.79 -8.78 -12.13
CA SER A 88 -3.05 -7.93 -13.07
C SER A 88 -1.70 -7.47 -12.48
N GLU A 89 -0.77 -6.97 -13.31
CA GLU A 89 0.50 -6.41 -12.81
C GLU A 89 0.26 -5.26 -11.81
N ALA A 90 -0.72 -4.40 -12.08
CA ALA A 90 -1.13 -3.32 -11.17
C ALA A 90 -1.86 -3.87 -9.92
N GLY A 91 -2.66 -4.93 -10.08
CA GLY A 91 -3.29 -5.64 -8.98
C GLY A 91 -2.27 -6.22 -8.01
N LYS A 92 -1.23 -6.88 -8.52
CA LYS A 92 -0.10 -7.35 -7.74
C LYS A 92 0.63 -6.23 -7.01
N ASP A 93 0.83 -5.09 -7.67
CA ASP A 93 1.43 -3.92 -7.05
C ASP A 93 0.59 -3.42 -5.86
N ASN A 94 -0.74 -3.32 -6.05
CA ASN A 94 -1.68 -2.93 -5.01
C ASN A 94 -1.70 -3.93 -3.85
N TYR A 95 -1.67 -5.23 -4.16
CA TYR A 95 -1.58 -6.30 -3.16
C TYR A 95 -0.34 -6.13 -2.29
N CYS A 96 0.84 -5.98 -2.89
CA CYS A 96 2.08 -5.81 -2.13
C CYS A 96 2.08 -4.51 -1.31
N MET A 97 1.49 -3.44 -1.83
CA MET A 97 1.33 -2.20 -1.07
C MET A 97 0.40 -2.40 0.14
N LEU A 98 -0.76 -3.04 -0.02
CA LEU A 98 -1.66 -3.40 1.09
C LEU A 98 -0.97 -4.31 2.11
N TYR A 99 -0.29 -5.35 1.64
CA TYR A 99 0.51 -6.26 2.45
C TYR A 99 1.50 -5.51 3.34
N SER A 100 2.26 -4.58 2.73
CA SER A 100 3.22 -3.75 3.45
C SER A 100 2.53 -2.83 4.46
N TYR A 101 1.37 -2.27 4.13
CA TYR A 101 0.63 -1.43 5.07
C TYR A 101 0.23 -2.20 6.33
N PHE A 102 -0.39 -3.37 6.16
CA PHE A 102 -0.84 -4.18 7.29
C PHE A 102 0.33 -4.74 8.09
N LEU A 103 1.38 -5.23 7.44
CA LEU A 103 2.53 -5.79 8.15
C LEU A 103 3.34 -4.69 8.84
N MET A 104 3.40 -3.47 8.28
CA MET A 104 3.97 -2.30 8.96
C MET A 104 3.23 -1.96 10.26
N ASN A 105 1.90 -2.10 10.28
CA ASN A 105 1.10 -1.90 11.49
C ASN A 105 1.43 -2.96 12.55
N VAL A 106 1.61 -4.23 12.16
CA VAL A 106 2.03 -5.33 13.05
C VAL A 106 3.44 -5.10 13.59
N ASN A 107 4.39 -4.73 12.73
CA ASN A 107 5.78 -4.46 13.09
C ASN A 107 5.94 -3.22 13.99
N GLY A 108 4.99 -2.30 13.92
CA GLY A 108 5.06 -0.98 14.53
C GLY A 108 5.69 0.04 13.57
N GLN A 109 4.87 0.98 13.10
CA GLN A 109 5.24 1.96 12.08
C GLN A 109 6.50 2.76 12.46
N GLN A 110 6.58 3.28 13.68
CA GLN A 110 7.70 4.12 14.12
C GLN A 110 8.92 3.31 14.58
N ARG A 111 8.70 2.10 15.11
CA ARG A 111 9.74 1.28 15.74
C ARG A 111 10.90 0.95 14.80
N TYR A 112 10.59 0.73 13.52
CA TYR A 112 11.55 0.30 12.51
C TYR A 112 11.73 1.30 11.35
N ALA A 113 11.38 2.58 11.55
CA ALA A 113 11.39 3.58 10.48
C ALA A 113 12.78 3.71 9.80
N ALA A 114 13.86 3.68 10.59
CA ALA A 114 15.23 3.75 10.07
C ALA A 114 15.62 2.49 9.28
N GLN A 115 15.34 1.31 9.84
CA GLN A 115 15.61 0.02 9.21
C GLN A 115 14.85 -0.12 7.90
N ARG A 116 13.57 0.25 7.88
CA ARG A 116 12.72 0.26 6.69
C ARG A 116 13.33 1.10 5.57
N LYS A 117 13.77 2.32 5.87
CA LYS A 117 14.41 3.20 4.89
C LYS A 117 15.72 2.60 4.34
N ILE A 118 16.52 1.97 5.21
CA ILE A 118 17.78 1.34 4.83
C ILE A 118 17.53 0.11 3.95
N LEU A 119 16.64 -0.78 4.36
CA LEU A 119 16.28 -1.99 3.62
C LEU A 119 15.66 -1.66 2.28
N PHE A 120 14.71 -0.71 2.23
CA PHE A 120 14.11 -0.27 0.97
C PHE A 120 15.18 0.25 0.01
N ARG A 121 16.09 1.11 0.47
CA ARG A 121 17.21 1.57 -0.36
C ARG A 121 18.10 0.44 -0.85
N LEU A 122 18.43 -0.53 0.01
CA LEU A 122 19.25 -1.67 -0.36
C LEU A 122 18.57 -2.52 -1.44
N PHE A 123 17.30 -2.87 -1.23
CA PHE A 123 16.55 -3.70 -2.16
C PHE A 123 16.31 -2.99 -3.49
N SER A 124 16.00 -1.68 -3.47
CA SER A 124 15.90 -0.87 -4.69
C SER A 124 17.23 -0.84 -5.45
N LYS A 125 18.38 -0.77 -4.77
CA LYS A 125 19.70 -0.80 -5.42
C LYS A 125 20.00 -2.14 -6.07
N VAL A 126 19.60 -3.25 -5.45
CA VAL A 126 19.69 -4.58 -6.05
C VAL A 126 18.80 -4.66 -7.29
N ASN A 127 17.56 -4.18 -7.21
CA ASN A 127 16.64 -4.12 -8.35
C ASN A 127 17.18 -3.25 -9.50
N GLU A 128 17.78 -2.10 -9.21
CA GLU A 128 18.46 -1.23 -10.20
C GLU A 128 19.64 -1.93 -10.87
N LEU A 129 20.44 -2.70 -10.12
CA LEU A 129 21.55 -3.47 -10.67
C LEU A 129 21.07 -4.53 -11.66
N PHE A 130 20.03 -5.29 -11.29
CA PHE A 130 19.43 -6.26 -12.20
C PHE A 130 18.80 -5.59 -13.42
N ALA A 131 18.11 -4.46 -13.24
CA ALA A 131 17.58 -3.69 -14.35
C ALA A 131 18.70 -3.26 -15.32
N PHE A 132 19.86 -2.87 -14.79
CA PHE A 132 21.01 -2.50 -15.63
C PHE A 132 21.56 -3.70 -16.42
N ILE A 133 21.72 -4.86 -15.77
CA ILE A 133 22.23 -6.09 -16.40
C ILE A 133 21.27 -6.58 -17.50
N GLU A 134 19.96 -6.55 -17.23
CA GLU A 134 18.92 -7.03 -18.14
C GLU A 134 18.45 -5.97 -19.16
N GLN A 135 19.13 -4.82 -19.24
CA GLN A 135 18.80 -3.71 -20.15
C GLN A 135 17.39 -3.10 -19.93
N GLY A 136 16.90 -3.17 -18.69
CA GLY A 136 15.68 -2.53 -18.24
C GLY A 136 14.42 -3.36 -18.44
N GLY A 137 13.26 -2.70 -18.49
CA GLY A 137 11.94 -3.33 -18.62
C GLY A 137 10.94 -2.83 -17.58
N THR A 138 9.66 -2.87 -17.92
CA THR A 138 8.56 -2.40 -17.04
C THR A 138 8.49 -3.18 -15.74
N TYR A 139 8.89 -4.45 -15.76
CA TYR A 139 9.02 -5.32 -14.58
C TYR A 139 9.77 -4.63 -13.42
N PHE A 140 10.92 -4.01 -13.70
CA PHE A 140 11.74 -3.35 -12.67
C PHE A 140 11.07 -2.10 -12.11
N GLY A 141 10.17 -1.47 -12.86
CA GLY A 141 9.31 -0.38 -12.38
C GLY A 141 8.27 -0.89 -11.39
N HIS A 142 7.58 -2.00 -11.70
CA HIS A 142 6.62 -2.64 -10.81
C HIS A 142 7.28 -3.10 -9.50
N GLN A 143 8.52 -3.57 -9.56
CA GLN A 143 9.25 -4.01 -8.37
C GLN A 143 9.39 -2.92 -7.29
N GLN A 144 9.42 -1.63 -7.64
CA GLN A 144 9.51 -0.57 -6.62
C GLN A 144 8.36 -0.61 -5.61
N LYS A 145 7.14 -0.95 -6.06
CA LYS A 145 5.96 -1.11 -5.20
C LYS A 145 6.00 -2.44 -4.43
N ARG A 146 6.42 -3.50 -5.11
CA ARG A 146 6.48 -4.86 -4.54
C ARG A 146 7.53 -5.00 -3.44
N LEU A 147 8.64 -4.28 -3.57
CA LEU A 147 9.71 -4.23 -2.56
C LEU A 147 9.24 -3.72 -1.19
N LEU A 148 8.17 -2.92 -1.12
CA LEU A 148 7.61 -2.48 0.16
C LEU A 148 7.20 -3.67 1.03
N ALA A 149 6.56 -4.69 0.42
CA ALA A 149 6.14 -5.89 1.13
C ALA A 149 7.35 -6.71 1.60
N GLU A 150 8.36 -6.87 0.74
CA GLU A 150 9.58 -7.60 1.08
C GLU A 150 10.36 -6.92 2.22
N VAL A 151 10.35 -5.58 2.26
CA VAL A 151 10.96 -4.81 3.36
C VAL A 151 10.24 -5.07 4.68
N GLU A 152 8.91 -5.01 4.71
CA GLU A 152 8.17 -5.31 5.95
C GLU A 152 8.33 -6.75 6.39
N TYR A 153 8.38 -7.69 5.45
CA TYR A 153 8.62 -9.09 5.76
C TYR A 153 10.02 -9.29 6.34
N ALA A 154 11.04 -8.64 5.78
CA ALA A 154 12.38 -8.67 6.34
C ALA A 154 12.42 -8.07 7.77
N ILE A 155 11.66 -7.00 8.04
CA ILE A 155 11.51 -6.42 9.39
C ILE A 155 10.79 -7.39 10.32
N TYR A 156 9.73 -8.05 9.86
CA TYR A 156 8.99 -9.03 10.65
C TYR A 156 9.89 -10.18 11.11
N LEU A 157 10.77 -10.65 10.22
CA LEU A 157 11.74 -11.69 10.51
C LEU A 157 12.93 -11.19 11.36
N MET A 158 13.07 -9.88 11.59
CA MET A 158 14.16 -9.39 12.42
C MET A 158 14.01 -9.94 13.84
N PRO A 159 15.13 -10.31 14.47
CA PRO A 159 15.12 -10.67 15.87
C PRO A 159 14.48 -9.59 16.73
N LYS A 160 13.49 -10.00 17.53
CA LYS A 160 12.76 -9.08 18.42
C LYS A 160 13.61 -8.68 19.63
N ASP A 161 14.62 -9.48 19.97
CA ASP A 161 15.63 -9.20 20.99
C ASP A 161 17.02 -8.95 20.35
N LYS A 162 17.77 -8.00 20.92
CA LYS A 162 19.14 -7.66 20.54
C LYS A 162 20.15 -8.78 20.78
N SER A 163 19.84 -9.73 21.67
CA SER A 163 20.70 -10.88 21.97
C SER A 163 20.93 -11.78 20.74
N GLU A 164 19.94 -11.90 19.87
CA GLU A 164 19.97 -12.70 18.64
C GLU A 164 20.70 -12.03 17.47
N LEU A 165 20.91 -10.72 17.51
CA LEU A 165 21.68 -9.96 16.49
C LEU A 165 23.20 -10.15 16.61
N ARG A 166 23.69 -10.80 17.68
CA ARG A 166 25.13 -10.91 18.00
C ARG A 166 25.88 -12.00 17.23
N LYS A 167 25.57 -12.22 15.94
CA LYS A 167 26.50 -12.91 15.05
C LYS A 167 27.30 -11.88 14.26
N THR A 168 28.41 -11.42 14.85
CA THR A 168 29.37 -10.56 14.15
C THR A 168 30.18 -11.40 13.18
N TYR A 169 29.89 -11.27 11.89
CA TYR A 169 30.72 -11.86 10.84
C TYR A 169 31.76 -10.85 10.37
N ASP A 170 32.97 -11.33 10.10
CA ASP A 170 33.99 -10.55 9.40
C ASP A 170 33.57 -10.44 7.93
N ILE A 171 33.15 -9.24 7.51
CA ILE A 171 32.68 -8.97 6.15
C ILE A 171 33.77 -9.24 5.10
N ASN A 172 35.05 -9.09 5.45
CA ASN A 172 36.16 -9.36 4.52
C ASN A 172 36.25 -10.85 4.21
N LYS A 173 36.03 -11.71 5.21
CA LYS A 173 35.99 -13.17 5.02
C LYS A 173 34.80 -13.61 4.18
N GLN A 174 33.64 -12.97 4.37
CA GLN A 174 32.45 -13.27 3.55
C GLN A 174 32.66 -12.89 2.09
N LYS A 175 33.29 -11.74 1.81
CA LYS A 175 33.58 -11.31 0.43
C LYS A 175 34.48 -12.30 -0.33
N GLN A 176 35.47 -12.90 0.33
CA GLN A 176 36.37 -13.90 -0.28
C GLN A 176 35.67 -15.19 -0.73
N LEU A 177 34.44 -15.46 -0.27
CA LEU A 177 33.69 -16.62 -0.72
C LEU A 177 33.00 -16.41 -2.07
N TYR A 178 32.84 -15.15 -2.50
CA TYR A 178 32.05 -14.78 -3.67
C TYR A 178 32.83 -13.96 -4.71
N ILE A 179 34.07 -13.58 -4.41
CA ILE A 179 35.02 -12.84 -5.26
C ILE A 179 36.37 -13.54 -5.15
#